data_AF-A0A2E7HH72-F1
#
_entry.id   AF-A0A2E7HH72-F1
#
_cell.length_a   1.000
_cell.length_b   1.000
_cell.length_c   1.000
_cell.angle_alpha   90.00
_cell.angle_beta   90.00
_cell.angle_gamma   90.00
#
_symmetry.space_group_name_H-M   'P 1'
#
loop_
_entity.id
_entity.type
_entity.pdbx_description
1 polymer ?
#
loop_
_entity_poly.entity_id
_entity_poly.type
_entity_poly.pdbx_seq_one_letter_code
_entity_poly.pdbx_strand_id
1 'polypeptide(L)'
;MIRSLVLAFTLVLALSSARADGIPEPTGQHLLCVGGEIEITNMMGPAAGFDRAIPEGLGMHEITTSTPFTDGVNTFRGPLLRDLLDTVIANGDTISVTALDHYTSSFPGAEA
;
A
#
# COMPACT_ATOMS: atom_id res chain seq x y z
N MET A 1 27.44 7.76 42.49
CA MET A 1 27.46 6.61 41.56
C MET A 1 26.06 6.11 41.23
N ILE A 2 25.17 5.91 42.21
CA ILE A 2 23.78 5.43 42.00
C ILE A 2 22.90 6.45 41.23
N ARG A 3 23.07 7.77 41.48
CA ARG A 3 22.33 8.84 40.78
C ARG A 3 22.59 8.92 39.27
N SER A 4 23.84 8.66 38.84
CA SER A 4 24.21 8.65 37.41
C SER A 4 23.67 7.40 36.69
N LEU A 5 23.52 6.29 37.42
CA LEU A 5 22.95 5.05 36.90
C LEU A 5 21.42 5.17 36.67
N VAL A 6 20.72 5.87 37.57
CA VAL A 6 19.27 6.13 37.45
C VAL A 6 18.95 7.08 36.28
N LEU A 7 19.82 8.07 36.03
CA LEU A 7 19.66 9.00 34.90
C LEU A 7 19.93 8.34 33.55
N ALA A 8 20.89 7.41 33.48
CA ALA A 8 21.16 6.62 32.29
C ALA A 8 20.03 5.62 31.98
N PHE A 9 19.38 5.07 33.02
CA PHE A 9 18.27 4.13 32.86
C PHE A 9 16.98 4.80 32.38
N THR A 10 16.75 6.07 32.75
CA THR A 10 15.56 6.83 32.30
C THR A 10 15.66 7.32 30.86
N LEU A 11 16.86 7.55 30.32
CA LEU A 11 17.05 7.96 28.93
C LEU A 11 16.81 6.81 27.93
N VAL A 12 17.01 5.56 28.35
CA VAL A 12 16.81 4.37 27.49
C VAL A 12 15.33 4.04 27.29
N LEU A 13 14.45 4.34 28.27
CA LEU A 13 13.01 4.10 28.13
C LEU A 13 12.28 5.11 27.21
N ALA A 14 12.91 6.23 26.84
CA ALA A 14 12.30 7.25 25.98
C ALA A 14 12.39 6.93 24.48
N LEU A 15 13.17 5.91 24.08
CA LEU A 15 13.39 5.57 22.66
C LEU A 15 12.43 4.49 22.11
N SER A 16 11.57 3.88 22.93
CA SER A 16 10.90 2.61 22.56
C SER A 16 9.46 2.74 22.08
N SER A 17 9.06 3.86 21.46
CA SER A 17 7.75 3.95 20.82
C SER A 17 7.76 4.85 19.58
N ALA A 18 8.71 4.63 18.68
CA ALA A 18 8.43 4.84 17.27
C ALA A 18 7.44 3.75 16.85
N ARG A 19 6.13 4.06 16.89
CA ARG A 19 5.18 3.30 16.10
C ARG A 19 5.58 3.56 14.66
N ALA A 20 5.94 2.52 13.91
CA ALA A 20 5.90 2.64 12.46
C ALA A 20 4.49 3.10 12.11
N ASP A 21 4.35 4.24 11.45
CA ASP A 21 3.09 4.70 10.88
C ASP A 21 2.71 3.69 9.78
N GLY A 22 2.15 2.57 10.19
CA GLY A 22 1.63 1.54 9.29
C GLY A 22 0.39 2.05 8.57
N ILE A 23 -0.03 1.32 7.56
CA ILE A 23 -1.26 1.61 6.83
C ILE A 23 -2.43 1.44 7.82
N PRO A 24 -3.28 2.47 8.02
CA PRO A 24 -4.41 2.38 8.95
C PRO A 24 -5.34 1.24 8.53
N GLU A 25 -6.00 0.60 9.50
CA GLU A 25 -7.00 -0.40 9.17
C GLU A 25 -8.15 0.24 8.36
N PRO A 26 -8.62 -0.42 7.29
CA PRO A 26 -9.75 0.05 6.52
C PRO A 26 -10.97 0.27 7.42
N THR A 27 -11.53 1.48 7.38
CA THR A 27 -12.75 1.80 8.16
C THR A 27 -14.02 1.51 7.35
N GLY A 28 -13.88 1.47 6.02
CA GLY A 28 -14.93 1.14 5.08
C GLY A 28 -14.87 -0.30 4.55
N GLN A 29 -15.57 -0.54 3.44
CA GLN A 29 -15.47 -1.79 2.70
C GLN A 29 -14.03 -1.99 2.21
N HIS A 30 -13.50 -3.19 2.42
CA HIS A 30 -12.23 -3.59 1.86
C HIS A 30 -12.36 -3.72 0.33
N LEU A 31 -11.74 -2.81 -0.41
CA LEU A 31 -11.85 -2.75 -1.87
C LEU A 31 -10.64 -3.37 -2.58
N LEU A 32 -9.48 -3.33 -1.94
CA LEU A 32 -8.23 -3.78 -2.54
C LEU A 32 -7.36 -4.47 -1.49
N CYS A 33 -6.83 -5.63 -1.85
CA CYS A 33 -5.84 -6.37 -1.10
C CYS A 33 -4.55 -6.42 -1.91
N VAL A 34 -3.43 -6.09 -1.28
CA VAL A 34 -2.08 -6.17 -1.83
C VAL A 34 -1.29 -7.15 -0.97
N GLY A 35 -0.63 -8.12 -1.58
CA GLY A 35 0.18 -9.11 -0.87
C GLY A 35 1.41 -9.49 -1.68
N GLY A 36 2.18 -10.45 -1.17
CA GLY A 36 3.44 -10.89 -1.78
C GLY A 36 4.64 -10.26 -1.10
N GLU A 37 5.61 -9.78 -1.89
CA GLU A 37 6.86 -9.19 -1.38
C GLU A 37 6.66 -7.73 -0.98
N ILE A 38 6.00 -7.52 0.17
CA ILE A 38 5.70 -6.20 0.77
C ILE A 38 6.18 -6.13 2.22
N GLU A 39 6.52 -4.94 2.71
CA GLU A 39 7.02 -4.74 4.07
C GLU A 39 5.96 -4.18 5.03
N ILE A 40 5.03 -3.34 4.55
CA ILE A 40 3.98 -2.75 5.39
C ILE A 40 2.68 -3.53 5.21
N THR A 41 2.14 -4.06 6.32
CA THR A 41 0.93 -4.88 6.34
C THR A 41 -0.05 -4.38 7.42
N ASN A 42 -1.34 -4.61 7.22
CA ASN A 42 -2.41 -4.29 8.19
C ASN A 42 -3.49 -5.38 8.26
N MET A 43 -3.26 -6.54 7.63
CA MET A 43 -4.15 -7.70 7.69
C MET A 43 -3.51 -8.86 8.46
N MET A 44 -4.32 -9.90 8.76
CA MET A 44 -3.78 -11.19 9.18
C MET A 44 -3.03 -11.87 8.03
N GLY A 45 -1.70 -11.77 8.03
CA GLY A 45 -0.81 -12.37 7.02
C GLY A 45 0.07 -11.32 6.31
N PRO A 46 0.85 -11.73 5.30
CA PRO A 46 1.69 -10.83 4.51
C PRO A 46 0.84 -10.05 3.48
N ALA A 47 -0.13 -9.27 3.96
CA ALA A 47 -1.06 -8.53 3.13
C ALA A 47 -1.45 -7.17 3.74
N ALA A 48 -1.69 -6.21 2.86
CA ALA A 48 -2.21 -4.89 3.15
C ALA A 48 -3.59 -4.72 2.48
N GLY A 49 -4.53 -4.22 3.26
CA GLY A 49 -5.89 -3.93 2.88
C GLY A 49 -6.16 -2.45 2.78
N PHE A 50 -6.92 -2.07 1.76
CA PHE A 50 -7.29 -0.70 1.50
C PHE A 50 -8.80 -0.55 1.32
N ASP A 51 -9.37 0.44 1.99
CA ASP A 51 -10.65 1.02 1.57
C ASP A 51 -10.42 2.08 0.48
N ARG A 52 -11.49 2.78 0.10
CA ARG A 52 -11.45 3.82 -0.93
C ARG A 52 -10.59 5.03 -0.56
N ALA A 53 -10.51 5.37 0.73
CA ALA A 53 -9.96 6.65 1.16
C ALA A 53 -8.45 6.72 0.94
N ILE A 54 -7.74 5.62 1.17
CA ILE A 54 -6.28 5.60 1.04
C ILE A 54 -5.86 5.78 -0.43
N PRO A 55 -6.31 4.96 -1.41
CA PRO A 55 -5.92 5.14 -2.80
C PRO A 55 -6.34 6.50 -3.38
N GLU A 56 -7.50 7.04 -3.01
CA GLU A 56 -7.92 8.37 -3.45
C GLU A 56 -7.08 9.50 -2.84
N GLY A 57 -6.51 9.27 -1.65
CA GLY A 57 -5.61 10.20 -0.96
C GLY A 57 -4.18 10.25 -1.53
N LEU A 58 -3.78 9.27 -2.36
CA LEU A 58 -2.45 9.24 -3.00
C LEU A 58 -2.32 10.25 -4.15
N GLY A 59 -3.42 10.89 -4.55
CA GLY A 59 -3.49 11.76 -5.72
C GLY A 59 -4.18 11.07 -6.88
N MET A 60 -4.99 11.82 -7.63
CA MET A 60 -5.81 11.27 -8.71
C MET A 60 -5.35 11.81 -10.05
N HIS A 61 -5.02 10.89 -10.95
CA HIS A 61 -4.58 11.16 -12.31
C HIS A 61 -5.66 10.73 -13.31
N GLU A 62 -5.66 11.33 -14.49
CA GLU A 62 -6.61 11.03 -15.55
C GLU A 62 -5.89 10.60 -16.82
N ILE A 63 -6.44 9.57 -17.48
CA ILE A 63 -5.99 9.09 -18.78
C ILE A 63 -7.20 8.95 -19.68
N THR A 64 -7.15 9.59 -20.86
CA THR A 64 -8.18 9.47 -21.90
C THR A 64 -7.64 8.58 -23.01
N THR A 65 -8.20 7.38 -23.16
CA THR A 65 -7.73 6.37 -24.14
C THR A 65 -8.87 5.47 -24.61
N SER A 66 -8.69 4.81 -25.75
CA SER A 66 -9.48 3.62 -26.09
C SER A 66 -8.84 2.37 -25.51
N THR A 67 -9.65 1.33 -25.29
CA THR A 67 -9.17 0.01 -24.87
C THR A 67 -9.81 -1.04 -25.78
N PRO A 68 -9.23 -2.24 -25.94
CA PRO A 68 -9.86 -3.31 -26.74
C PRO A 68 -11.15 -3.87 -26.10
N PHE A 69 -11.50 -3.46 -24.88
CA PHE A 69 -12.62 -3.97 -24.10
C PHE A 69 -13.78 -2.98 -23.93
N THR A 70 -13.59 -1.72 -24.32
CA THR A 70 -14.59 -0.64 -24.15
C THR A 70 -14.81 0.08 -25.47
N ASP A 71 -16.05 0.41 -25.80
CA ASP A 71 -16.36 1.19 -26.99
C ASP A 71 -15.86 2.64 -26.85
N GLY A 72 -15.33 3.17 -27.94
CA GLY A 72 -14.91 4.57 -28.03
C GLY A 72 -13.68 4.93 -27.19
N VAL A 73 -13.57 6.22 -26.87
CA VAL A 73 -12.50 6.78 -26.04
C VAL A 73 -13.09 7.09 -24.67
N ASN A 74 -12.50 6.52 -23.62
CA ASN A 74 -12.96 6.63 -22.25
C ASN A 74 -11.91 7.35 -21.40
N THR A 75 -12.36 8.08 -20.37
CA THR A 75 -11.48 8.70 -19.37
C THR A 75 -11.47 7.85 -18.10
N PHE A 76 -10.29 7.38 -17.72
CA PHE A 76 -10.05 6.63 -16.49
C PHE A 76 -9.40 7.55 -15.46
N ARG A 77 -9.80 7.41 -14.20
CA ARG A 77 -9.30 8.24 -13.10
C ARG A 77 -8.92 7.38 -11.90
N GLY A 78 -7.73 7.58 -11.36
CA GLY A 78 -7.22 6.81 -10.22
C GLY A 78 -5.81 7.26 -9.80
N PRO A 79 -5.28 6.71 -8.71
CA PRO A 79 -3.88 6.90 -8.34
C PRO A 79 -2.94 6.21 -9.31
N LEU A 80 -1.66 6.60 -9.26
CA LEU A 80 -0.63 5.83 -9.94
C LEU A 80 -0.42 4.51 -9.19
N LEU A 81 -0.19 3.44 -9.95
CA LEU A 81 0.10 2.13 -9.36
C LEU A 81 1.37 2.18 -8.51
N ARG A 82 2.42 2.86 -8.99
CA ARG A 82 3.66 3.08 -8.22
C ARG A 82 3.40 3.66 -6.83
N ASP A 83 2.52 4.67 -6.72
CA ASP A 83 2.32 5.38 -5.45
C ASP A 83 1.61 4.47 -4.45
N LEU A 84 0.71 3.61 -4.94
CA LEU A 84 0.09 2.56 -4.14
C LEU A 84 1.12 1.52 -3.67
N LEU A 85 2.00 1.07 -4.55
CA LEU A 85 3.05 0.09 -4.22
C LEU A 85 4.08 0.65 -3.23
N ASP A 86 4.39 1.94 -3.32
CA ASP A 86 5.26 2.64 -2.39
C ASP A 86 4.67 2.66 -0.96
N THR A 87 3.32 2.69 -0.82
CA THR A 87 2.69 2.62 0.52
C THR A 87 2.98 1.33 1.28
N VAL A 88 3.22 0.24 0.54
CA VAL A 88 3.49 -1.09 1.11
C VAL A 88 4.96 -1.48 1.05
N ILE A 89 5.81 -0.62 0.46
CA ILE A 89 7.22 -0.90 0.18
C ILE A 89 7.33 -2.24 -0.57
N ALA A 90 6.69 -2.32 -1.74
CA ALA A 90 6.73 -3.52 -2.57
C ALA A 90 8.11 -3.70 -3.22
N ASN A 91 8.64 -4.92 -3.18
CA ASN A 91 9.98 -5.25 -3.71
C ASN A 91 9.98 -6.33 -4.81
N GLY A 92 8.80 -6.77 -5.26
CA GLY A 92 8.68 -7.85 -6.24
C GLY A 92 8.92 -7.43 -7.70
N ASP A 93 9.48 -8.34 -8.50
CA ASP A 93 9.79 -8.12 -9.92
C ASP A 93 8.58 -8.24 -10.87
N THR A 94 7.49 -8.86 -10.41
CA THR A 94 6.27 -9.11 -11.20
C THR A 94 5.05 -8.74 -10.40
N ILE A 95 4.14 -8.00 -11.03
CA ILE A 95 2.85 -7.63 -10.46
C ILE A 95 1.80 -8.54 -11.06
N SER A 96 0.93 -9.09 -10.21
CA SER A 96 -0.23 -9.88 -10.61
C SER A 96 -1.49 -9.18 -10.11
N VAL A 97 -2.43 -8.92 -11.01
CA VAL A 97 -3.71 -8.27 -10.70
C VAL A 97 -4.83 -9.26 -10.94
N THR A 98 -5.65 -9.51 -9.92
CA THR A 98 -6.79 -10.43 -9.98
C THR A 98 -8.08 -9.66 -9.75
N ALA A 99 -9.06 -9.84 -10.64
CA ALA A 99 -10.39 -9.25 -10.53
C ALA A 99 -11.36 -10.13 -9.72
N LEU A 100 -12.54 -9.58 -9.41
CA LEU A 100 -13.58 -10.27 -8.62
C LEU A 100 -14.15 -11.52 -9.31
N ASP A 101 -14.06 -11.61 -10.63
CA ASP A 101 -14.44 -12.77 -11.43
C ASP A 101 -13.30 -13.80 -11.59
N HIS A 102 -12.22 -13.62 -10.82
CA HIS A 102 -11.00 -14.43 -10.83
C HIS A 102 -10.14 -14.34 -12.09
N TYR A 103 -10.43 -13.41 -13.01
CA TYR A 103 -9.51 -13.11 -14.10
C TYR A 103 -8.20 -12.54 -13.54
N THR A 104 -7.06 -13.06 -14.01
CA THR A 104 -5.73 -12.63 -13.56
C THR A 104 -4.84 -12.27 -14.74
N SER A 105 -4.10 -11.18 -14.61
CA SER A 105 -3.06 -10.76 -15.55
C SER A 105 -1.80 -10.35 -14.79
N SER A 106 -0.63 -10.50 -15.41
CA SER A 106 0.64 -10.13 -14.81
C SER A 106 1.55 -9.36 -15.77
N PHE A 107 2.38 -8.49 -15.20
CA PHE A 107 3.33 -7.65 -15.93
C PHE A 107 4.56 -7.35 -15.06
N PRO A 108 5.70 -6.94 -15.66
CA PRO A 108 6.90 -6.58 -14.91
C PRO A 108 6.67 -5.42 -13.94
N GLY A 109 7.23 -5.50 -12.73
CA GLY A 109 7.13 -4.44 -11.72
C GLY A 109 7.69 -3.09 -12.20
N ALA A 110 8.66 -3.13 -13.12
CA ALA A 110 9.24 -1.94 -13.75
C ALA A 110 8.25 -1.15 -14.64
N GLU A 111 7.09 -1.70 -14.97
CA GLU A 111 6.04 -1.04 -15.77
C GLU A 111 4.95 -0.35 -14.91
N ALA A 112 5.06 -0.40 -13.57
CA ALA A 112 4.17 0.28 -12.64
C ALA A 112 4.36 1.81 -12.57
#